data_AF-A0A956M2F7-F1
#
_entry.id   AF-A0A956M2F7-F1
#
_cell.length_a   1.000
_cell.length_b   1.000
_cell.length_c   1.000
_cell.angle_alpha   90.00
_cell.angle_beta   90.00
_cell.angle_gamma   90.00
#
_symmetry.space_group_name_H-M   'P 1'
#
loop_
_entity.id
_entity.type
_entity.pdbx_description
1 polymer ?
#
loop_
_entity_poly.entity_id
_entity_poly.type
_entity_poly.pdbx_seq_one_letter_code
_entity_poly.pdbx_strand_id
1 'polypeptide(L)'
;MMATIAGTGPATHLSAALGTGAPPIEIVETHPLETSLGLPDTKETRIVWLDLIEHTRTTLELEQFYVSTEPGHALEPILDAIGRAAARGVSVRLLIDAGMHRVYPQPADSLGGIPGIEVRTID
;
A
#
# COMPACT_ATOMS: atom_id res chain seq x y z
N MET A 1 42.11 14.28 -43.02
CA MET A 1 40.96 14.20 -43.95
C MET A 1 40.01 13.14 -43.40
N MET A 2 38.77 13.53 -43.11
CA MET A 2 37.83 12.81 -42.24
C MET A 2 37.18 11.59 -42.91
N ALA A 3 36.82 10.59 -42.09
CA ALA A 3 35.54 9.87 -42.21
C ALA A 3 35.21 9.16 -40.88
N THR A 4 34.26 9.76 -40.15
CA THR A 4 33.44 9.10 -39.12
C THR A 4 32.17 8.61 -39.80
N ILE A 5 31.70 7.40 -39.50
CA ILE A 5 30.29 7.13 -39.23
C ILE A 5 30.15 5.98 -38.23
N ALA A 6 29.70 6.33 -37.03
CA ALA A 6 29.09 5.42 -36.07
C ALA A 6 27.60 5.29 -36.39
N GLY A 7 27.02 4.11 -36.20
CA GLY A 7 25.60 3.88 -36.44
C GLY A 7 25.16 2.45 -36.16
N THR A 8 25.25 2.01 -34.91
CA THR A 8 24.52 0.81 -34.45
C THR A 8 23.21 1.31 -33.84
N GLY A 9 22.15 1.35 -34.64
CA GLY A 9 20.81 1.61 -34.12
C GLY A 9 20.37 0.45 -33.22
N PRO A 10 19.67 0.68 -32.10
CA PRO A 10 19.12 -0.40 -31.32
C PRO A 10 18.04 -1.11 -32.15
N ALA A 11 18.09 -2.44 -32.16
CA ALA A 11 17.04 -3.27 -32.74
C ALA A 11 15.73 -3.02 -32.00
N THR A 12 14.76 -2.46 -32.70
CA THR A 12 13.38 -2.34 -32.22
C THR A 12 12.81 -3.75 -32.04
N HIS A 13 12.81 -4.24 -30.80
CA HIS A 13 12.00 -5.41 -30.46
C HIS A 13 10.55 -4.96 -30.38
N LEU A 14 9.77 -5.29 -31.41
CA LEU A 14 8.32 -5.16 -31.40
C LEU A 14 7.80 -6.20 -30.40
N SER A 15 7.59 -5.80 -29.14
CA SER A 15 6.95 -6.67 -28.15
C SER A 15 5.47 -6.77 -28.49
N ALA A 16 5.07 -7.96 -28.96
CA ALA A 16 3.68 -8.30 -29.22
C ALA A 16 2.90 -8.26 -27.90
N ALA A 17 1.86 -7.43 -27.84
CA ALA A 17 0.95 -7.37 -26.71
C ALA A 17 0.19 -8.68 -26.58
N LEU A 18 0.58 -9.52 -25.60
CA LEU A 18 -0.23 -10.64 -25.14
C LEU A 18 -1.06 -10.17 -23.95
N GLY A 19 -2.25 -9.63 -24.25
CA GLY A 19 -3.25 -9.33 -23.23
C GLY A 19 -3.92 -10.62 -22.74
N THR A 20 -3.54 -11.09 -21.55
CA THR A 20 -4.38 -11.87 -20.61
C THR A 20 -3.74 -11.99 -19.21
N GLY A 21 -2.83 -11.08 -18.85
CA GLY A 21 -2.17 -11.08 -17.54
C GLY A 21 -3.02 -10.42 -16.47
N ALA A 22 -3.01 -10.98 -15.25
CA ALA A 22 -3.37 -10.22 -14.06
C ALA A 22 -2.64 -8.85 -14.07
N PRO A 23 -3.23 -7.79 -13.50
CA PRO A 23 -2.54 -6.51 -13.40
C PRO A 23 -1.14 -6.73 -12.80
N PRO A 24 -0.11 -6.02 -13.30
CA PRO A 24 1.25 -6.20 -12.83
C PRO A 24 1.29 -6.00 -11.31
N ILE A 25 1.95 -6.92 -10.61
CA ILE A 25 2.21 -6.80 -9.17
C ILE A 25 3.36 -5.80 -9.02
N GLU A 26 3.13 -4.75 -8.22
CA GLU A 26 4.16 -3.79 -7.84
C GLU A 26 4.68 -4.12 -6.44
N ILE A 27 6.01 -4.16 -6.30
CA ILE A 27 6.68 -4.29 -5.00
C ILE A 27 6.93 -2.89 -4.44
N VAL A 28 6.52 -2.69 -3.19
CA VAL A 28 6.73 -1.46 -2.42
C VAL A 28 7.45 -1.78 -1.12
N GLU A 29 8.17 -0.80 -0.58
CA GLU A 29 9.00 -1.00 0.61
C GLU A 29 8.77 0.10 1.65
N THR A 30 8.98 -0.26 2.91
CA THR A 30 9.28 0.68 4.00
C THR A 30 10.66 0.33 4.54
N HIS A 31 11.45 1.34 4.90
CA HIS A 31 12.79 1.15 5.45
C HIS A 31 13.05 2.19 6.55
N PRO A 32 14.02 1.95 7.45
CA PRO A 32 14.40 2.92 8.46
C PRO A 32 14.98 4.19 7.81
N LEU A 33 14.46 5.36 8.19
CA LEU A 33 14.81 6.65 7.58
C LEU A 33 16.28 7.03 7.80
N GLU A 34 16.89 6.54 8.87
CA GLU A 34 18.27 6.79 9.23
C GLU A 34 19.27 5.87 8.50
N THR A 35 18.79 5.09 7.52
CA THR A 35 19.60 4.10 6.81
C THR A 35 19.52 4.28 5.30
N SER A 36 20.51 3.74 4.60
CA SER A 36 20.53 3.62 3.14
C SER A 36 20.07 2.24 2.66
N LEU A 37 19.22 1.55 3.43
CA LEU A 37 18.79 0.17 3.14
C LEU A 37 17.68 0.09 2.08
N GLY A 38 17.06 1.21 1.70
CA GLY A 38 15.99 1.22 0.71
C GLY A 38 16.45 0.75 -0.67
N LEU A 39 15.60 -0.02 -1.34
CA LEU A 39 15.84 -0.52 -2.69
C LEU A 39 15.57 0.58 -3.73
N PRO A 40 16.51 0.87 -4.65
CA PRO A 40 16.44 2.03 -5.54
C PRO A 40 15.25 2.03 -6.50
N ASP A 41 14.75 0.85 -6.88
CA ASP A 41 13.67 0.68 -7.86
C ASP A 41 12.31 0.33 -7.19
N THR A 42 12.16 0.58 -5.89
CA THR A 42 10.90 0.36 -5.17
C THR A 42 10.24 1.67 -4.77
N LYS A 43 8.91 1.73 -4.87
CA LYS A 43 8.16 2.88 -4.36
C LYS A 43 7.98 2.77 -2.85
N GLU A 44 7.85 3.91 -2.20
CA GLU A 44 7.54 3.98 -0.77
C GLU A 44 6.11 3.47 -0.51
N THR A 45 5.98 2.49 0.38
CA THR A 45 4.70 1.81 0.68
C THR A 45 3.61 2.79 1.08
N ARG A 46 3.93 3.79 1.91
CA ARG A 46 2.95 4.77 2.38
C ARG A 46 2.29 5.54 1.23
N ILE A 47 3.06 5.87 0.19
CA ILE A 47 2.56 6.65 -0.96
C ILE A 47 1.59 5.80 -1.76
N VAL A 48 1.96 4.54 -2.03
CA VAL A 48 1.13 3.62 -2.79
C VAL A 48 -0.13 3.22 -2.01
N TRP A 49 -0.02 2.96 -0.71
CA TRP A 49 -1.18 2.64 0.13
C TRP A 49 -2.19 3.78 0.19
N LEU A 50 -1.71 5.02 0.35
CA LEU A 50 -2.58 6.20 0.31
C LEU A 50 -3.32 6.30 -1.03
N ASP A 51 -2.60 6.13 -2.15
CA ASP A 51 -3.22 6.17 -3.48
C ASP A 51 -4.28 5.08 -3.68
N LEU A 52 -3.99 3.85 -3.26
CA LEU A 52 -4.93 2.73 -3.32
C LEU A 52 -6.19 3.00 -2.49
N ILE A 53 -6.03 3.46 -1.25
CA ILE A 53 -7.14 3.72 -0.34
C ILE A 53 -8.00 4.89 -0.85
N GLU A 54 -7.39 5.96 -1.36
CA GLU A 54 -8.12 7.13 -1.87
C GLU A 54 -8.92 6.82 -3.14
N HIS A 55 -8.43 5.92 -3.99
CA HIS A 55 -9.12 5.54 -5.23
C HIS A 55 -10.04 4.33 -5.10
N THR A 56 -10.05 3.65 -3.95
CA THR A 56 -10.97 2.54 -3.69
C THR A 56 -12.42 3.02 -3.67
N ARG A 57 -13.29 2.27 -4.36
CA ARG A 57 -14.70 2.64 -4.58
C ARG A 57 -15.72 1.74 -3.89
N THR A 58 -15.38 0.47 -3.64
CA THR A 58 -16.36 -0.54 -3.20
C THR A 58 -15.98 -1.17 -1.87
N THR A 59 -14.78 -1.74 -1.79
CA THR A 59 -14.35 -2.58 -0.67
C THR A 59 -12.88 -2.35 -0.37
N LEU A 60 -12.53 -2.26 0.92
CA LEU A 60 -11.16 -2.23 1.41
C LEU A 60 -10.99 -3.33 2.46
N GLU A 61 -10.17 -4.33 2.15
CA GLU A 61 -9.91 -5.48 3.01
C GLU A 61 -8.47 -5.40 3.50
N LEU A 62 -8.26 -5.37 4.81
CA LEU A 62 -6.96 -5.32 5.45
C LEU A 62 -6.82 -6.51 6.40
N GLU A 63 -5.77 -7.30 6.23
CA GLU A 63 -5.44 -8.42 7.12
C GLU A 63 -4.04 -8.17 7.67
N GLN A 64 -3.94 -7.78 8.94
CA GLN A 64 -2.67 -7.36 9.56
C GLN A 64 -2.44 -8.12 10.86
N PHE A 65 -1.20 -8.45 11.19
CA PHE A 65 -0.94 -9.13 12.47
C PHE A 65 -1.31 -8.24 13.68
N TYR A 66 -1.00 -6.94 13.61
CA TYR A 66 -1.43 -5.93 14.56
C TYR A 66 -1.43 -4.56 13.89
N VAL A 67 -2.06 -3.58 14.54
CA VAL A 67 -2.01 -2.17 14.12
C VAL A 67 -1.65 -1.35 15.35
N SER A 68 -0.59 -0.55 15.27
CA SER A 68 -0.16 0.36 16.32
C SER A 68 0.51 1.58 15.70
N THR A 69 0.28 2.75 16.25
CA THR A 69 0.93 3.99 15.80
C THR A 69 1.20 4.91 16.99
N GLU A 70 2.18 5.80 16.83
CA GLU A 70 2.43 6.92 17.72
C GLU A 70 2.16 8.25 16.98
N PRO A 71 1.90 9.35 17.71
CA PRO A 71 1.71 10.66 17.09
C PRO A 71 2.90 11.10 16.23
N GLY A 72 2.62 11.54 15.01
CA GLY A 72 3.61 11.97 14.03
C GLY A 72 4.19 10.85 13.17
N HIS A 73 3.74 9.60 13.34
CA HIS A 73 4.28 8.46 12.59
C HIS A 73 3.61 8.26 11.24
N ALA A 74 4.31 7.57 10.34
CA ALA A 74 3.93 7.41 8.93
C ALA A 74 2.58 6.69 8.72
N LEU A 75 2.06 5.99 9.73
CA LEU A 75 0.80 5.26 9.66
C LEU A 75 -0.44 6.16 9.88
N GLU A 76 -0.32 7.30 10.58
CA GLU A 76 -1.47 8.17 10.86
C GLU A 76 -2.23 8.61 9.60
N PRO A 77 -1.57 9.09 8.53
CA PRO A 77 -2.28 9.49 7.32
C PRO A 77 -3.02 8.34 6.63
N ILE A 78 -2.53 7.10 6.79
CA ILE A 78 -3.15 5.90 6.23
C ILE A 78 -4.42 5.57 7.03
N LEU A 79 -4.39 5.65 8.35
CA LEU A 79 -5.56 5.45 9.21
C LEU A 79 -6.65 6.49 8.89
N ASP A 80 -6.25 7.76 8.71
CA ASP A 80 -7.18 8.82 8.29
C ASP A 80 -7.78 8.54 6.91
N ALA A 81 -6.97 8.02 5.97
CA ALA A 81 -7.44 7.66 4.64
C ALA A 81 -8.46 6.50 4.68
N ILE A 82 -8.26 5.52 5.57
CA ILE A 82 -9.23 4.43 5.80
C ILE A 82 -10.56 5.02 6.29
N GLY A 83 -10.52 5.93 7.26
CA GLY A 83 -11.72 6.63 7.74
C GLY A 83 -12.43 7.42 6.63
N ARG A 84 -11.67 8.13 5.78
CA ARG A 84 -12.21 8.84 4.61
C ARG A 84 -12.82 7.88 3.60
N ALA A 85 -12.21 6.72 3.34
CA ALA A 85 -12.76 5.72 2.45
C ALA A 85 -14.12 5.22 2.93
N ALA A 86 -14.25 4.89 4.22
CA ALA A 86 -15.52 4.52 4.82
C ALA A 86 -16.58 5.63 4.67
N ALA A 87 -16.20 6.90 4.91
CA ALA A 87 -17.09 8.04 4.72
C ALA A 87 -17.56 8.23 3.27
N ARG A 88 -16.79 7.78 2.27
CA ARG A 88 -17.21 7.74 0.85
C ARG A 88 -18.19 6.60 0.54
N GLY A 89 -18.44 5.69 1.49
CA GLY A 89 -19.29 4.51 1.31
C GLY A 89 -18.55 3.23 0.92
N VAL A 90 -17.21 3.21 1.04
CA VAL A 90 -16.42 1.98 0.90
C VAL A 90 -16.69 1.08 2.11
N SER A 91 -16.98 -0.20 1.88
CA SER A 91 -17.06 -1.20 2.95
C SER A 91 -15.64 -1.58 3.37
N VAL A 92 -15.25 -1.25 4.60
CA VAL A 92 -13.92 -1.56 5.13
C VAL A 92 -13.99 -2.73 6.09
N ARG A 93 -13.08 -3.70 5.94
CA ARG A 93 -12.92 -4.84 6.83
C ARG A 93 -11.46 -4.96 7.25
N LEU A 94 -11.23 -4.97 8.56
CA LEU A 94 -9.93 -5.15 9.18
C LEU A 94 -9.94 -6.45 10.00
N LEU A 95 -9.09 -7.41 9.61
CA LEU A 95 -8.84 -8.64 10.35
C LEU A 95 -7.47 -8.53 11.04
N ILE A 96 -7.44 -8.77 12.35
CA ILE A 96 -6.21 -8.75 13.15
C ILE A 96 -6.11 -9.96 14.09
N ASP A 97 -4.91 -10.26 14.56
CA ASP A 97 -4.69 -11.33 15.53
C ASP A 97 -5.36 -11.00 16.89
N ALA A 98 -6.03 -11.98 17.49
CA ALA A 98 -6.76 -11.83 18.75
C ALA A 98 -5.81 -11.64 19.94
N GLY A 99 -4.64 -12.29 19.92
CA GLY A 99 -3.58 -12.11 20.90
C GLY A 99 -3.00 -10.72 20.85
N MET A 100 -2.65 -10.25 19.66
CA MET A 100 -2.06 -8.94 19.45
C MET A 100 -3.05 -7.81 19.69
N HIS A 101 -4.33 -7.97 19.33
CA HIS A 101 -5.37 -6.98 19.62
C HIS A 101 -5.54 -6.75 21.13
N ARG A 102 -5.40 -7.80 21.96
CA ARG A 102 -5.38 -7.66 23.43
C ARG A 102 -4.20 -6.82 23.95
N VAL A 103 -3.07 -6.83 23.25
CA VAL A 103 -1.86 -6.06 23.61
C VAL A 103 -1.92 -4.64 23.04
N TYR A 104 -2.39 -4.50 21.80
CA TYR A 104 -2.45 -3.25 21.03
C TYR A 104 -3.87 -2.99 20.53
N PRO A 105 -4.80 -2.60 21.41
CA PRO A 105 -6.20 -2.38 21.02
C PRO A 105 -6.39 -1.15 20.13
N GLN A 106 -5.51 -0.15 20.29
CA GLN A 106 -5.53 1.08 19.49
C GLN A 106 -4.47 1.03 18.40
N PRO A 107 -4.78 1.49 17.17
CA PRO A 107 -5.97 2.26 16.79
C PRO A 107 -7.16 1.42 16.28
N ALA A 108 -7.08 0.08 16.31
CA ALA A 108 -8.12 -0.79 15.76
C ALA A 108 -9.52 -0.54 16.35
N ASP A 109 -9.62 -0.36 17.67
CA ASP A 109 -10.89 -0.04 18.34
C ASP A 109 -11.48 1.31 17.88
N SER A 110 -10.62 2.32 17.68
CA SER A 110 -11.07 3.62 17.17
C SER A 110 -11.62 3.52 15.75
N LEU A 111 -10.96 2.73 14.88
CA LEU A 111 -11.47 2.44 13.54
C LEU A 111 -12.80 1.70 13.58
N GLY A 112 -12.96 0.72 14.46
CA GLY A 112 -14.21 -0.03 14.64
C GLY A 112 -15.39 0.82 15.12
N GLY A 113 -15.14 2.02 15.63
CA GLY A 113 -16.18 3.00 15.97
C GLY A 113 -16.73 3.78 14.77
N ILE A 114 -16.09 3.70 13.60
CA ILE A 114 -16.48 4.45 12.40
C ILE A 114 -17.53 3.66 11.60
N PRO A 115 -18.69 4.26 11.27
CA PRO A 115 -19.67 3.61 10.40
C PRO A 115 -19.06 3.19 9.06
N GLY A 116 -19.27 1.93 8.68
CA GLY A 116 -18.72 1.35 7.44
C GLY A 116 -17.39 0.62 7.61
N ILE A 117 -16.83 0.58 8.83
CA ILE A 117 -15.64 -0.21 9.17
C ILE A 117 -16.02 -1.36 10.09
N GLU A 118 -15.67 -2.58 9.69
CA GLU A 118 -15.78 -3.78 10.52
C GLU A 118 -14.38 -4.22 10.97
N VAL A 119 -14.19 -4.38 12.28
CA VAL A 119 -12.94 -4.92 12.85
C VAL A 119 -13.24 -6.29 13.46
N ARG A 120 -12.46 -7.30 13.07
CA ARG A 120 -12.57 -8.68 13.55
C ARG A 120 -11.23 -9.20 14.01
N THR A 121 -11.27 -10.16 14.91
CA THR A 121 -10.08 -10.87 15.39
C THR A 121 -10.09 -12.34 14.95
N ILE A 122 -8.89 -12.93 14.81
CA ILE A 122 -8.65 -14.34 14.54
C ILE A 122 -7.52 -14.88 15.45
N ASP A 123 -7.56 -16.16 15.81
CA ASP A 123 -6.58 -16.87 16.67
C ASP A 123 -6.03 -18.11 15.95
#